data_AF-A0AAD6TQC6-F1
#
_entry.id   AF-A0AAD6TQC6-F1
#
_cell.length_a   1.000
_cell.length_b   1.000
_cell.length_c   1.000
_cell.angle_alpha   90.00
_cell.angle_beta   90.00
_cell.angle_gamma   90.00
#
_symmetry.space_group_name_H-M   'P 1'
#
loop_
_entity.id
_entity.type
_entity.pdbx_description
1 polymer ?
#
loop_
_entity_poly.entity_id
_entity_poly.type
_entity_poly.pdbx_seq_one_letter_code
_entity_poly.pdbx_strand_id
1 'polypeptide(L)'
;MPTSRFATQARTPHSPPPQGAGYLVFPHGEPAASLSSQIESAESATRREEEAERQRQAQLDEAYAARLVRDAAVRKARLEMEAAEARKGEIDWVRSGGILRDAQGNRDYAKTDAIREELRISGLERVLVERWASYESRWADS
;
A
#
# COMPACT_ATOMS: atom_id res chain seq x y z
N MET A 1 44.42 -11.40 8.77
CA MET A 1 45.42 -12.13 9.57
C MET A 1 44.68 -12.86 10.69
N PRO A 2 44.62 -14.22 10.75
CA PRO A 2 44.67 -15.18 9.63
C PRO A 2 43.39 -15.02 8.77
N THR A 3 42.47 -15.94 8.38
CA THR A 3 42.26 -17.42 8.39
C THR A 3 41.26 -17.70 7.22
N SER A 4 41.11 -18.83 6.51
CA SER A 4 41.27 -20.30 6.71
C SER A 4 40.15 -20.94 7.56
N ARG A 5 39.38 -21.96 7.12
CA ARG A 5 39.54 -22.92 6.00
C ARG A 5 38.21 -23.34 5.32
N PHE A 6 38.38 -24.13 4.24
CA PHE A 6 37.53 -25.13 3.56
C PHE A 6 36.36 -25.75 4.38
N ALA A 7 35.37 -26.48 3.82
CA ALA A 7 35.50 -27.40 2.67
C ALA A 7 34.19 -27.95 2.06
N THR A 8 34.38 -28.65 0.93
CA THR A 8 33.67 -29.87 0.48
C THR A 8 32.25 -29.78 -0.11
N GLN A 9 32.09 -30.44 -1.26
CA GLN A 9 30.84 -30.69 -1.97
C GLN A 9 30.04 -31.84 -1.32
N ALA A 10 28.70 -31.72 -1.24
CA ALA A 10 27.83 -32.86 -0.98
C ALA A 10 27.40 -33.51 -2.31
N ARG A 11 27.60 -34.83 -2.46
CA ARG A 11 27.19 -35.61 -3.64
C ARG A 11 25.68 -35.82 -3.69
N THR A 12 25.15 -36.02 -4.90
CA THR A 12 23.81 -36.56 -5.13
C THR A 12 23.68 -38.00 -4.61
N PRO A 13 22.61 -38.35 -3.89
CA PRO A 13 22.20 -39.73 -3.71
C PRO A 13 21.45 -40.21 -4.97
N HIS A 14 22.12 -41.02 -5.79
CA HIS A 14 21.47 -41.66 -6.94
C HIS A 14 20.65 -42.86 -6.44
N SER A 15 19.34 -42.68 -6.29
CA SER A 15 18.45 -43.77 -5.85
C SER A 15 18.36 -44.86 -6.91
N PRO A 16 18.60 -46.14 -6.59
CA PRO A 16 18.25 -47.22 -7.50
C PRO A 16 16.72 -47.31 -7.66
N PRO A 17 16.21 -47.73 -8.83
CA PRO A 17 14.78 -48.04 -8.98
C PRO A 17 14.46 -49.37 -8.26
N PRO A 18 13.30 -49.48 -7.59
CA PRO A 18 12.89 -50.74 -6.97
C PRO A 18 12.55 -51.77 -8.05
N GLN A 19 13.29 -52.89 -8.08
CA GLN A 19 12.99 -54.05 -8.93
C GLN A 19 11.83 -54.87 -8.35
N GLY A 20 10.64 -54.26 -8.27
CA GLY A 20 9.40 -54.92 -7.91
C GLY A 20 8.66 -55.38 -9.17
N ALA A 21 8.72 -56.68 -9.48
CA ALA A 21 7.91 -57.27 -10.56
C ALA A 21 6.43 -57.35 -10.13
N GLY A 22 5.73 -56.22 -10.22
CA GLY A 22 4.28 -56.16 -10.01
C GLY A 22 3.57 -57.00 -11.07
N TYR A 23 2.91 -58.08 -10.64
CA TYR A 23 2.10 -58.91 -11.52
C TYR A 23 0.94 -58.08 -12.07
N LEU A 24 0.96 -57.81 -13.38
CA LEU A 24 -0.18 -57.26 -14.10
C LEU A 24 -1.26 -58.34 -14.26
N VAL A 25 -2.01 -58.57 -13.18
CA VAL A 25 -3.25 -59.34 -13.22
C VAL A 25 -4.31 -58.46 -13.91
N PHE A 26 -4.43 -58.63 -15.22
CA PHE A 26 -5.52 -58.02 -15.98
C PHE A 26 -6.85 -58.63 -15.51
N PRO A 27 -7.83 -57.86 -15.01
CA PRO A 27 -9.12 -58.40 -14.59
C PRO A 27 -9.86 -59.00 -15.79
N HIS A 28 -10.09 -60.30 -15.76
CA HIS A 28 -10.75 -61.03 -16.84
C HIS A 28 -12.27 -60.89 -16.73
N GLY A 29 -12.82 -59.86 -17.40
CA GLY A 29 -14.26 -59.74 -17.64
C GLY A 29 -15.04 -58.92 -16.62
N GLU A 30 -14.87 -57.60 -16.67
CA GLU A 30 -15.97 -56.68 -16.40
C GLU A 30 -16.39 -56.00 -17.72
N PRO A 31 -17.67 -55.58 -17.89
CA PRO A 31 -18.13 -54.95 -19.12
C PRO A 31 -17.36 -53.67 -19.40
N ALA A 32 -17.08 -53.39 -20.68
CA ALA A 32 -16.34 -52.20 -21.09
C ALA A 32 -17.07 -50.92 -20.65
N ALA A 33 -16.62 -50.32 -19.55
CA ALA A 33 -17.09 -49.03 -19.09
C ALA A 33 -16.88 -48.00 -20.23
N SER A 34 -17.94 -47.29 -20.59
CA SER A 34 -17.96 -46.50 -21.82
C SER A 34 -16.86 -45.45 -21.83
N LEU A 35 -15.93 -45.55 -22.79
CA LEU A 35 -14.89 -44.55 -23.01
C LEU A 35 -15.48 -43.16 -23.21
N SER A 36 -16.69 -43.06 -23.79
CA SER A 36 -17.44 -41.80 -23.93
C SER A 36 -17.72 -41.14 -22.58
N SER A 37 -18.17 -41.88 -21.56
CA SER A 37 -18.49 -41.28 -20.25
C SER A 37 -17.23 -40.92 -19.46
N GLN A 38 -16.10 -41.59 -19.70
CA GLN A 38 -14.80 -41.17 -19.15
C GLN A 38 -14.29 -39.88 -19.81
N ILE A 39 -14.48 -39.71 -21.12
CA ILE A 39 -14.12 -38.48 -21.85
C ILE A 39 -15.02 -37.31 -21.41
N GLU A 40 -16.34 -37.49 -21.32
CA GLU A 40 -17.28 -36.48 -20.80
C GLU A 40 -16.98 -36.10 -19.33
N SER A 41 -16.56 -37.08 -18.52
CA SER A 41 -16.10 -36.81 -17.14
C SER A 41 -14.78 -36.06 -17.08
N ALA A 42 -13.90 -36.20 -18.08
CA ALA A 42 -12.64 -35.46 -18.16
C ALA A 42 -12.88 -34.02 -18.65
N GLU A 43 -13.67 -33.82 -19.71
CA GLU A 43 -14.04 -32.48 -20.19
C GLU A 43 -14.82 -31.65 -19.16
N SER A 44 -15.68 -32.30 -18.36
CA SER A 44 -16.38 -31.63 -17.26
C SER A 44 -15.51 -31.42 -16.01
N ALA A 45 -14.36 -32.09 -15.90
CA ALA A 45 -13.34 -31.77 -14.90
C ALA A 45 -12.52 -30.54 -15.35
N THR A 46 -11.96 -30.54 -16.56
CA THR A 46 -11.12 -29.43 -17.05
C THR A 46 -11.87 -28.11 -17.10
N ARG A 47 -13.14 -28.09 -17.53
CA ARG A 47 -13.97 -26.87 -17.49
C ARG A 47 -14.14 -26.31 -16.07
N ARG A 48 -14.29 -27.17 -15.06
CA ARG A 48 -14.37 -26.76 -13.64
C ARG A 48 -13.03 -26.25 -13.11
N GLU A 49 -11.92 -26.83 -13.57
CA GLU A 49 -10.57 -26.37 -13.23
C GLU A 49 -10.29 -25.00 -13.84
N GLU A 50 -10.59 -24.80 -15.13
CA GLU A 50 -10.52 -23.48 -15.79
C GLU A 50 -11.42 -22.43 -15.11
N GLU A 51 -12.64 -22.79 -14.72
CA GLU A 51 -13.54 -21.88 -13.99
C GLU A 51 -12.99 -21.54 -12.60
N ALA A 52 -12.41 -22.50 -11.88
CA ALA A 52 -11.76 -22.27 -10.61
C ALA A 52 -10.48 -21.42 -10.74
N GLU A 53 -9.71 -21.59 -11.81
CA GLU A 53 -8.54 -20.74 -12.12
C GLU A 53 -8.97 -19.31 -12.49
N ARG A 54 -10.00 -19.14 -13.32
CA ARG A 54 -10.58 -17.83 -13.63
C ARG A 54 -11.11 -17.11 -12.37
N GLN A 55 -11.75 -17.85 -11.46
CA GLN A 55 -12.18 -17.31 -10.16
C GLN A 55 -11.01 -16.92 -9.26
N ARG A 56 -9.95 -17.74 -9.17
CA ARG A 56 -8.73 -17.42 -8.43
C ARG A 56 -8.04 -16.17 -8.99
N GLN A 57 -7.93 -16.07 -10.31
CA GLN A 57 -7.31 -14.91 -10.96
C GLN A 57 -8.12 -13.64 -10.69
N ALA A 58 -9.45 -13.68 -10.83
CA ALA A 58 -10.31 -12.55 -10.51
C ALA A 58 -10.17 -12.08 -9.04
N GLN A 59 -10.06 -13.02 -8.09
CA GLN A 59 -9.82 -12.72 -6.67
C GLN A 59 -8.43 -12.09 -6.43
N LEU A 60 -7.40 -12.53 -7.15
CA LEU A 60 -6.06 -11.94 -7.09
C LEU A 60 -6.04 -10.52 -7.68
N ASP A 61 -6.71 -10.31 -8.82
CA ASP A 61 -6.80 -9.02 -9.48
C ASP A 61 -7.61 -8.01 -8.65
N GLU A 62 -8.72 -8.44 -8.04
CA GLU A 62 -9.50 -7.63 -7.09
C GLU A 62 -8.68 -7.27 -5.84
N ALA A 63 -7.98 -8.24 -5.24
CA ALA A 63 -7.12 -7.99 -4.08
C ALA A 63 -5.95 -7.05 -4.42
N TYR A 64 -5.39 -7.16 -5.62
CA TYR A 64 -4.36 -6.25 -6.13
C TYR A 64 -4.90 -4.83 -6.36
N ALA A 65 -6.07 -4.68 -6.98
CA ALA A 65 -6.73 -3.38 -7.17
C ALA A 65 -7.08 -2.72 -5.82
N ALA A 66 -7.65 -3.46 -4.88
CA ALA A 66 -7.97 -2.98 -3.53
C ALA A 66 -6.70 -2.54 -2.76
N ARG A 67 -5.58 -3.25 -2.95
CA ARG A 67 -4.28 -2.82 -2.43
C ARG A 67 -3.80 -1.53 -3.10
N LEU A 68 -3.86 -1.43 -4.42
CA LEU A 68 -3.39 -0.26 -5.17
C LEU A 68 -4.12 1.02 -4.72
N VAL A 69 -5.45 0.94 -4.52
CA VAL A 69 -6.26 2.05 -3.98
C VAL A 69 -5.83 2.42 -2.56
N ARG A 70 -5.59 1.44 -1.68
CA ARG A 70 -5.12 1.68 -0.31
C ARG A 70 -3.73 2.33 -0.28
N ASP A 71 -2.78 1.80 -1.04
CA ASP A 71 -1.40 2.28 -1.09
C ASP A 71 -1.35 3.71 -1.70
N ALA A 72 -2.25 4.03 -2.65
CA ALA A 72 -2.43 5.39 -3.18
C ALA A 72 -3.05 6.35 -2.15
N ALA A 73 -4.07 5.93 -1.40
CA ALA A 73 -4.69 6.74 -0.36
C ALA A 73 -3.72 7.07 0.78
N VAL A 74 -2.93 6.09 1.25
CA VAL A 74 -1.88 6.29 2.26
C VAL A 74 -0.80 7.24 1.76
N ARG A 75 -0.37 7.13 0.50
CA ARG A 75 0.59 8.07 -0.11
C ARG A 75 0.04 9.49 -0.16
N LYS A 76 -1.22 9.65 -0.56
CA LYS A 76 -1.89 10.96 -0.61
C LYS A 76 -1.95 11.59 0.79
N ALA A 77 -2.42 10.85 1.80
CA ALA A 77 -2.51 11.33 3.17
C ALA A 77 -1.14 11.75 3.75
N ARG A 78 -0.06 11.01 3.43
CA ARG A 78 1.32 11.42 3.79
C ARG A 78 1.69 12.77 3.15
N LEU A 79 1.49 12.93 1.85
CA LEU A 79 1.82 14.17 1.14
C LEU A 79 0.99 15.37 1.65
N GLU A 80 -0.26 15.14 2.05
CA GLU A 80 -1.12 16.16 2.64
C GLU A 80 -0.63 16.59 4.05
N MET A 81 -0.14 15.65 4.87
CA MET A 81 0.49 15.97 6.16
C MET A 81 1.83 16.70 5.97
N GLU A 82 2.71 16.21 5.09
CA GLU A 82 4.00 16.84 4.77
C GLU A 82 3.82 18.27 4.23
N ALA A 83 2.81 18.50 3.37
CA ALA A 83 2.47 19.83 2.88
C ALA A 83 1.89 20.76 3.97
N ALA A 84 1.09 20.22 4.90
CA ALA A 84 0.56 20.99 6.02
C ALA A 84 1.66 21.39 7.02
N GLU A 85 2.59 20.50 7.33
CA GLU A 85 3.77 20.79 8.15
C GLU A 85 4.70 21.80 7.48
N ALA A 86 4.96 21.65 6.18
CA ALA A 86 5.71 22.63 5.40
C ALA A 86 5.05 24.02 5.45
N ARG A 87 3.74 24.12 5.17
CA ARG A 87 2.99 25.39 5.24
C ARG A 87 3.06 26.01 6.64
N LYS A 88 2.97 25.20 7.70
CA LYS A 88 3.13 25.69 9.08
C LYS A 88 4.53 26.27 9.30
N GLY A 89 5.58 25.57 8.86
CA GLY A 89 6.96 26.05 8.94
C GLY A 89 7.18 27.35 8.18
N GLU A 90 6.56 27.52 7.01
CA GLU A 90 6.58 28.78 6.25
C GLU A 90 5.90 29.92 7.02
N ILE A 91 4.74 29.68 7.63
CA ILE A 91 4.01 30.66 8.44
C ILE A 91 4.82 31.06 9.68
N ASP A 92 5.40 30.10 10.41
CA ASP A 92 6.19 30.38 11.61
C ASP A 92 7.53 31.08 11.28
N TRP A 93 8.13 30.81 10.10
CA TRP A 93 9.29 31.53 9.59
C TRP A 93 8.96 33.00 9.26
N VAL A 94 7.87 33.25 8.51
CA VAL A 94 7.44 34.62 8.15
C VAL A 94 6.98 35.40 9.39
N ARG A 95 6.29 34.75 10.33
CA ARG A 95 5.95 35.29 11.67
C ARG A 95 7.18 35.74 12.45
N SER A 96 8.31 35.04 12.29
CA SER A 96 9.60 35.37 12.90
C SER A 96 10.36 36.49 12.17
N GLY A 97 9.72 37.17 11.19
CA GLY A 97 10.33 38.21 10.36
C GLY A 97 11.06 37.68 9.12
N GLY A 98 11.02 36.37 8.88
CA GLY A 98 11.64 35.73 7.73
C GLY A 98 11.05 36.16 6.38
N ILE A 99 11.81 35.85 5.33
CA ILE A 99 11.39 35.97 3.92
C ILE A 99 11.54 34.57 3.31
N LEU A 100 10.55 34.12 2.55
CA LEU A 100 10.58 32.84 1.85
C LEU A 100 11.45 32.90 0.59
N ARG A 101 11.79 31.73 0.06
CA ARG A 101 12.51 31.60 -1.21
C ARG A 101 11.74 30.73 -2.20
N ASP A 102 11.90 31.04 -3.48
CA ASP A 102 11.40 30.21 -4.57
C ASP A 102 12.30 28.96 -4.77
N ALA A 103 11.91 28.08 -5.70
CA ALA A 103 12.66 26.87 -6.03
C ALA A 103 14.03 27.15 -6.68
N GLN A 104 14.27 28.38 -7.12
CA GLN A 104 15.50 28.89 -7.72
C GLN A 104 16.41 29.59 -6.68
N GLY A 105 15.94 29.75 -5.43
CA GLY A 105 16.64 30.38 -4.33
C GLY A 105 16.52 31.91 -4.27
N ASN A 106 15.73 32.56 -5.14
CA ASN A 106 15.42 33.99 -5.04
C ASN A 106 14.48 34.25 -3.87
N ARG A 107 14.26 35.52 -3.50
CA ARG A 107 13.30 35.89 -2.44
C ARG A 107 11.88 35.97 -3.01
N ASP A 108 10.99 35.14 -2.49
CA ASP A 108 9.57 35.18 -2.85
C ASP A 108 8.83 36.18 -1.95
N TYR A 109 8.85 37.45 -2.37
CA TYR A 109 8.12 38.52 -1.67
C TYR A 109 6.60 38.33 -1.77
N ALA A 110 6.08 37.88 -2.92
CA ALA A 110 4.63 37.73 -3.12
C ALA A 110 4.01 36.71 -2.16
N LYS A 111 4.63 35.54 -1.99
CA LYS A 111 4.20 34.53 -1.02
C LYS A 111 4.46 34.96 0.42
N THR A 112 5.58 35.64 0.68
CA THR A 112 5.89 36.19 2.02
C THR A 112 4.83 37.21 2.46
N ASP A 113 4.46 38.15 1.59
CA ASP A 113 3.52 39.22 1.91
C ASP A 113 2.07 38.73 1.98
N ALA A 114 1.69 37.72 1.19
CA ALA A 114 0.41 37.02 1.36
C ALA A 114 0.27 36.36 2.74
N ILE A 115 1.34 35.70 3.23
CA ILE A 115 1.37 35.10 4.58
C ILE A 115 1.39 36.17 5.68
N ARG A 116 2.06 37.31 5.46
CA ARG A 116 1.99 38.46 6.39
C ARG A 116 0.58 39.02 6.51
N GLU A 117 -0.17 39.09 5.40
CA GLU A 117 -1.56 39.54 5.41
C GLU A 117 -2.49 38.54 6.09
N GLU A 118 -2.33 37.24 5.85
CA GLU A 118 -3.04 36.17 6.59
C GLU A 118 -2.78 36.29 8.10
N LEU A 119 -1.52 36.45 8.51
CA LEU A 119 -1.14 36.68 9.91
C LEU A 119 -1.69 37.98 10.49
N ARG A 120 -1.78 39.06 9.70
CA ARG A 120 -2.35 40.35 10.11
C ARG A 120 -3.85 40.23 10.38
N ILE A 121 -4.59 39.54 9.50
CA ILE A 121 -6.02 39.30 9.64
C ILE A 121 -6.27 38.44 10.88
N SER A 122 -5.62 37.28 11.01
CA SER A 122 -5.76 36.41 12.19
C SER A 122 -5.37 37.09 13.50
N GLY A 123 -4.41 38.02 13.47
CA GLY A 123 -4.05 38.84 14.63
C GLY A 123 -5.17 39.79 15.07
N LEU A 124 -5.84 40.44 14.13
CA LEU A 124 -6.99 41.31 14.40
C LEU A 124 -8.21 40.51 14.87
N GLU A 125 -8.50 39.37 14.25
CA GLU A 125 -9.56 38.45 14.67
C GLU A 125 -9.37 38.01 16.13
N ARG A 126 -8.14 37.60 16.50
CA ARG A 126 -7.84 37.19 17.88
C ARG A 126 -8.10 38.33 18.87
N VAL A 127 -7.66 39.55 18.58
CA VAL A 127 -7.87 40.73 19.44
C VAL A 127 -9.37 41.07 19.58
N LEU A 128 -10.16 40.88 18.51
CA LEU A 128 -11.61 41.06 18.57
C LEU A 128 -12.27 40.00 19.45
N VAL A 129 -11.93 38.71 19.28
CA VAL A 129 -12.48 37.61 20.10
C VAL A 129 -12.09 37.76 21.57
N GLU A 130 -10.81 38.07 21.85
CA GLU A 130 -10.29 38.32 23.20
C GLU A 130 -11.03 39.49 23.90
N ARG A 131 -11.35 40.55 23.15
CA ARG A 131 -12.15 41.68 23.64
C ARG A 131 -13.62 41.31 23.88
N TRP A 132 -14.23 40.49 23.02
CA TRP A 132 -15.61 40.01 23.22
C TRP A 132 -15.72 39.11 24.45
N ALA A 133 -14.84 38.10 24.59
CA ALA A 133 -14.79 37.25 25.78
C ALA A 133 -14.56 38.05 27.08
N SER A 134 -13.75 39.12 27.00
CA SER A 134 -13.56 40.06 28.12
C SER A 134 -14.81 40.87 28.49
N TYR A 135 -15.73 41.10 27.54
CA TYR A 135 -17.03 41.71 27.83
C TYR A 135 -18.03 40.67 28.37
N GLU A 136 -18.06 39.46 27.81
CA GLU A 136 -18.95 38.38 28.24
C GLU A 136 -18.67 37.94 29.69
N SER A 137 -17.40 37.74 30.07
CA SER A 137 -17.05 37.45 31.47
C SER A 137 -17.56 38.55 32.41
N ARG A 138 -17.27 39.81 32.09
CA ARG A 138 -17.68 40.95 32.92
C ARG A 138 -19.19 41.16 33.01
N TRP A 139 -19.95 40.67 32.03
CA TRP A 139 -21.41 40.60 32.11
C TRP A 139 -21.83 39.45 33.02
N ALA A 140 -21.28 38.24 32.84
CA ALA A 140 -21.63 37.06 33.62
C ALA A 140 -21.34 37.19 35.13
N ASP A 141 -20.38 38.05 35.49
CA ASP A 141 -20.01 38.37 36.88
C ASP A 141 -20.91 39.45 37.54
N SER A 142 -22.00 39.91 36.88
CA SER A 142 -22.88 41.03 37.32
C SER A 142 -24.34 40.62 37.54
#